data_AF-A0A3M7QAL3-F1
#
_entry.id   AF-A0A3M7QAL3-F1
#
_cell.length_a   1.000
_cell.length_b   1.000
_cell.length_c   1.000
_cell.angle_alpha   90.00
_cell.angle_beta   90.00
_cell.angle_gamma   90.00
#
_symmetry.space_group_name_H-M   'P 1'
#
loop_
_entity.id
_entity.type
_entity.pdbx_description
1 polymer ?
#
loop_
_entity_poly.entity_id
_entity_poly.type
_entity_poly.pdbx_seq_one_letter_code
_entity_poly.pdbx_strand_id
1 'polypeptide(L)'
;MSKAKLFIAVHGAALTNVMFMPKNSVVVEISPPHYKGNLYEKPAIQTGQHYFRLITQAESSLHSSPKFFNISARHCNSNIYCRIFWRNQNLIVDITKFSFLFEQVLEVL
;
A
#
# COMPACT_ATOMS: atom_id res chain seq x y z
N MET A 1 0.27 19.30 14.95
CA MET A 1 0.39 17.86 14.67
C MET A 1 -1.00 17.27 14.55
N SER A 2 -1.18 16.27 13.67
CA SER A 2 -2.47 15.61 13.49
C SER A 2 -2.87 14.81 14.73
N LYS A 3 -4.16 14.68 15.00
CA LYS A 3 -4.71 13.75 16.01
C LYS A 3 -5.20 12.43 15.39
N ALA A 4 -5.04 12.26 14.07
CA ALA A 4 -5.44 11.05 13.38
C ALA A 4 -4.67 9.85 13.93
N LYS A 5 -5.41 8.83 14.37
CA LYS A 5 -4.85 7.57 14.88
C LYS A 5 -4.69 6.51 13.81
N LEU A 6 -5.44 6.64 12.71
CA LEU A 6 -5.42 5.73 11.59
C LEU A 6 -5.29 6.53 10.30
N PHE A 7 -4.45 6.03 9.40
CA PHE A 7 -4.30 6.55 8.05
C PHE A 7 -4.28 5.39 7.07
N ILE A 8 -5.19 5.42 6.10
CA ILE A 8 -5.32 4.40 5.06
C ILE A 8 -4.97 5.06 3.73
N ALA A 9 -3.97 4.51 3.06
CA ALA A 9 -3.43 5.09 1.84
C ALA A 9 -3.51 4.11 0.67
N VAL A 10 -3.89 4.65 -0.48
CA VAL A 10 -3.76 3.99 -1.78
C VAL A 10 -2.73 4.77 -2.57
N HIS A 11 -1.67 4.11 -3.02
CA HIS A 11 -0.53 4.72 -3.73
C HIS A 11 0.27 5.74 -2.91
N GLY A 12 1.51 6.04 -3.32
CA GLY A 12 2.46 6.89 -2.58
C GLY A 12 2.12 8.39 -2.46
N ALA A 13 0.92 8.83 -2.84
CA ALA A 13 0.56 10.25 -2.96
C ALA A 13 0.44 10.99 -1.63
N ALA A 14 0.24 10.27 -0.52
CA ALA A 14 0.00 10.87 0.79
C ALA A 14 1.08 10.48 1.81
N LEU A 15 2.29 10.21 1.31
CA LEU A 15 3.42 9.80 2.13
C LEU A 15 3.79 10.82 3.22
N THR A 16 3.68 12.11 2.91
CA THR A 16 3.96 13.20 3.85
C THR A 16 3.09 13.13 5.11
N ASN A 17 1.89 12.54 5.01
CA ASN A 17 0.97 12.47 6.15
C ASN A 17 1.53 11.60 7.28
N VAL A 18 2.27 10.54 6.95
CA VAL A 18 2.90 9.64 7.93
C VAL A 18 3.78 10.42 8.91
N MET A 19 4.52 11.41 8.40
CA MET A 19 5.45 12.23 9.20
C MET A 19 4.75 13.10 10.25
N PHE A 20 3.48 13.42 10.07
CA PHE A 20 2.71 14.30 10.95
C PHE A 20 1.73 13.56 11.87
N MET A 21 1.68 12.23 11.76
CA MET A 21 0.89 11.39 12.63
C MET A 21 1.57 11.20 13.99
N PRO A 22 0.80 11.07 15.08
CA PRO A 22 1.38 10.81 16.40
C PRO A 22 2.07 9.44 16.43
N LYS A 23 3.03 9.26 17.35
CA LYS A 23 3.61 7.92 17.61
C LYS A 23 2.50 6.95 18.05
N ASN A 24 2.72 5.66 17.79
CA ASN A 24 1.78 4.56 18.03
C ASN A 24 0.43 4.71 17.29
N SER A 25 0.38 5.52 16.23
CA SER A 25 -0.74 5.49 15.29
C SER A 25 -0.52 4.43 14.21
N VAL A 26 -1.51 4.18 13.37
CA VAL A 26 -1.49 3.10 12.39
C VAL A 26 -1.53 3.64 10.95
N VAL A 27 -0.67 3.08 10.11
CA VAL A 27 -0.65 3.29 8.66
C VAL A 27 -1.03 1.98 7.96
N VAL A 28 -2.06 2.03 7.12
CA VAL A 28 -2.51 0.91 6.27
C VAL A 28 -2.24 1.26 4.81
N GLU A 29 -1.35 0.53 4.14
CA GLU A 29 -1.14 0.65 2.70
C GLU A 29 -2.00 -0.36 1.93
N ILE A 30 -2.84 0.13 1.01
CA ILE A 30 -3.49 -0.68 -0.01
C ILE A 30 -2.61 -0.65 -1.26
N SER A 31 -2.09 -1.81 -1.65
CA SER A 31 -1.06 -1.94 -2.69
C SER A 31 -1.51 -2.84 -3.84
N PRO A 32 -1.07 -2.53 -5.08
CA PRO A 32 -1.18 -3.46 -6.20
C PRO A 32 -0.36 -4.73 -5.97
N PRO A 33 -0.64 -5.80 -6.75
CA PRO A 33 0.25 -6.94 -6.88
C PRO A 33 1.61 -6.48 -7.44
N HIS A 34 2.68 -7.20 -7.07
CA HIS A 34 4.05 -6.99 -7.58
C HIS A 34 4.71 -5.61 -7.33
N TYR A 35 3.97 -4.60 -6.86
CA TYR A 35 4.55 -3.36 -6.33
C TYR A 35 5.17 -3.65 -4.95
N LYS A 36 6.44 -3.29 -4.76
CA LYS A 36 7.17 -3.45 -3.49
C LYS A 36 7.91 -2.17 -3.11
N GLY A 37 7.25 -1.02 -3.24
CA GLY A 37 7.82 0.24 -2.77
C GLY A 37 7.77 0.30 -1.24
N ASN A 38 8.89 0.56 -0.58
CA ASN A 38 8.91 0.76 0.87
C ASN A 38 8.58 2.22 1.23
N LEU A 39 7.72 2.87 0.44
CA LEU A 39 7.45 4.30 0.59
C LEU A 39 6.72 4.54 1.91
N TYR A 40 5.71 3.75 2.26
CA TYR A 40 5.00 3.89 3.55
C TYR A 40 5.65 3.15 4.70
N GLU A 41 6.11 1.91 4.46
CA GLU A 41 6.66 1.04 5.49
C GLU A 41 7.84 1.67 6.24
N LYS A 42 8.86 2.16 5.50
CA LYS A 42 10.07 2.70 6.12
C LYS A 42 9.77 3.93 6.98
N PRO A 43 9.10 4.98 6.47
CA PRO A 43 8.75 6.14 7.27
C PRO A 43 7.86 5.77 8.45
N ALA A 44 6.81 4.95 8.27
CA ALA A 44 5.93 4.57 9.37
C ALA A 44 6.71 3.92 10.53
N ILE A 45 7.58 2.95 10.23
CA ILE A 45 8.42 2.32 11.26
C ILE A 45 9.37 3.33 11.90
N GLN A 46 10.02 4.18 11.10
CA GLN A 46 10.99 5.17 11.59
C GLN A 46 10.38 6.28 12.45
N THR A 47 9.14 6.69 12.16
CA THR A 47 8.42 7.71 12.93
C THR A 47 7.56 7.13 14.05
N GLY A 48 7.57 5.80 14.22
CA GLY A 48 6.99 5.09 15.36
C GLY A 48 5.50 4.75 15.20
N GLN A 49 5.03 4.54 13.97
CA GLN A 49 3.71 4.03 13.66
C GLN A 49 3.72 2.52 13.41
N HIS A 50 2.58 1.87 13.67
CA HIS A 50 2.32 0.51 13.24
C HIS A 50 1.99 0.49 11.75
N TYR A 51 2.49 -0.50 11.02
CA TYR A 51 2.33 -0.60 9.57
C TYR A 51 1.63 -1.89 9.18
N PHE A 52 0.56 -1.75 8.40
CA PHE A 52 -0.18 -2.85 7.79
C PHE A 52 -0.23 -2.68 6.28
N ARG A 53 -0.29 -3.80 5.56
CA ARG A 53 -0.37 -3.79 4.11
C ARG A 53 -1.42 -4.76 3.60
N LEU A 54 -2.35 -4.25 2.81
CA LEU A 54 -3.30 -5.05 2.04
C LEU A 54 -2.83 -5.10 0.58
N ILE A 55 -2.45 -6.29 0.12
CA ILE A 55 -2.22 -6.51 -1.32
C ILE A 55 -3.54 -6.92 -1.95
N THR A 56 -3.99 -6.15 -2.95
CA THR A 56 -5.27 -6.39 -3.62
C THR A 56 -5.12 -6.50 -5.12
N GLN A 57 -6.21 -6.80 -5.81
CA GLN A 57 -6.24 -7.04 -7.26
C GLN A 57 -6.21 -5.72 -8.02
N ALA A 58 -5.60 -5.71 -9.21
CA ALA A 58 -5.71 -4.59 -10.13
C ALA A 58 -6.96 -4.73 -11.00
N GLU A 59 -7.57 -3.60 -11.37
CA GLU A 59 -8.67 -3.59 -12.34
C GLU A 59 -8.17 -4.02 -13.73
N SER A 60 -8.92 -4.92 -14.37
CA SER A 60 -8.52 -5.54 -15.65
C SER A 60 -8.69 -4.61 -16.86
N SER A 61 -9.45 -3.52 -16.72
CA SER A 61 -9.87 -2.64 -17.81
C SER A 61 -8.82 -1.61 -18.24
N LEU A 62 -7.79 -1.36 -17.42
CA LEU A 62 -6.76 -0.33 -17.66
C LEU A 62 -5.47 -0.88 -18.32
N HIS A 63 -5.58 -1.95 -19.10
CA HIS A 63 -4.43 -2.69 -19.64
C HIS A 63 -4.05 -2.28 -21.06
N SER A 64 -3.08 -1.38 -21.18
CA SER A 64 -2.31 -1.18 -22.42
C SER A 64 -1.03 -2.02 -22.48
N SER A 65 -0.75 -2.89 -21.49
CA SER A 65 0.42 -3.80 -21.60
C SER A 65 0.25 -5.14 -20.87
N PRO A 66 -0.20 -6.21 -21.56
CA PRO A 66 -0.27 -7.57 -21.00
C PRO A 66 1.10 -8.13 -20.54
N LYS A 67 2.20 -7.47 -20.92
CA LYS A 67 3.59 -7.88 -20.64
C LYS A 67 3.91 -8.03 -19.14
N PHE A 68 3.29 -7.23 -18.27
CA PHE A 68 3.64 -7.20 -16.85
C PHE A 68 2.73 -8.04 -15.94
N PHE A 69 1.71 -8.71 -16.48
CA PHE A 69 0.85 -9.62 -15.70
C PHE A 69 1.48 -10.98 -15.44
N ASN A 70 2.30 -11.45 -16.37
CA ASN A 70 2.94 -12.77 -16.29
C ASN A 70 4.36 -12.73 -15.71
N ILE A 71 4.77 -11.60 -15.12
CA ILE A 71 6.12 -11.43 -14.55
C ILE A 71 6.11 -11.73 -13.05
N SER A 72 7.13 -12.42 -12.55
CA SER A 72 7.25 -12.64 -11.11
C SER A 72 7.50 -11.32 -10.37
N ALA A 73 7.09 -11.23 -9.09
CA ALA A 73 7.32 -10.03 -8.28
C ALA A 73 8.81 -9.67 -8.16
N ARG A 74 9.70 -10.68 -8.14
CA ARG A 74 11.16 -10.47 -8.10
C ARG A 74 11.65 -9.78 -9.37
N HIS A 75 11.25 -10.27 -10.55
CA HIS A 75 11.61 -9.67 -11.83
C HIS A 75 10.94 -8.31 -12.05
N CYS A 76 9.74 -8.11 -11.53
CA CYS A 76 9.11 -6.80 -11.58
C CYS A 76 9.92 -5.76 -10.81
N ASN A 77 10.45 -6.12 -9.64
CA ASN A 77 11.18 -5.18 -8.80
C ASN A 77 12.52 -4.71 -9.40
N SER A 78 13.14 -5.51 -10.28
CA SER A 78 14.34 -5.10 -11.02
C SER A 78 14.02 -4.28 -12.29
N ASN A 79 12.76 -4.22 -12.72
CA ASN A 79 12.34 -3.49 -13.91
C ASN A 79 11.56 -2.22 -13.53
N ILE A 80 12.14 -1.04 -13.81
CA ILE A 80 11.53 0.24 -13.47
C ILE A 80 10.16 0.45 -14.14
N TYR A 81 9.99 0.02 -15.39
CA TYR A 81 8.72 0.11 -16.10
C TYR A 81 7.65 -0.79 -15.48
N CYS A 82 8.02 -1.99 -15.03
CA CYS A 82 7.11 -2.87 -14.30
C CYS A 82 6.67 -2.25 -12.97
N ARG A 83 7.61 -1.65 -12.22
CA ARG A 83 7.30 -0.96 -10.96
C ARG A 83 6.35 0.21 -11.17
N ILE A 84 6.59 1.04 -12.19
CA ILE A 84 5.72 2.18 -12.53
C ILE A 84 4.35 1.68 -12.99
N PHE A 85 4.32 0.64 -13.83
CA PHE A 85 3.10 0.00 -14.31
C PHE A 85 2.22 -0.42 -13.13
N TRP A 86 2.74 -1.25 -12.23
CA TRP A 86 1.97 -1.74 -11.08
C TRP A 86 1.59 -0.62 -10.12
N ARG A 87 2.50 0.34 -9.86
CA ARG A 87 2.21 1.50 -8.99
C ARG A 87 0.99 2.29 -9.45
N ASN A 88 0.75 2.38 -10.75
CA ASN A 88 -0.29 3.22 -11.36
C ASN A 88 -1.57 2.43 -11.73
N GLN A 89 -1.72 1.18 -11.28
CA GLN A 89 -2.96 0.42 -11.54
C GLN A 89 -4.08 0.87 -10.62
N ASN A 90 -5.30 0.93 -11.16
CA ASN A 90 -6.51 0.97 -10.35
C ASN A 90 -6.61 -0.33 -9.55
N LEU A 91 -7.07 -0.23 -8.30
CA LEU A 91 -7.17 -1.36 -7.39
C LEU A 91 -8.63 -1.67 -7.08
N ILE A 92 -8.96 -2.97 -7.09
CA ILE A 92 -10.23 -3.49 -6.60
C ILE A 92 -9.97 -4.01 -5.19
N VAL A 93 -10.60 -3.40 -4.18
CA VAL A 93 -10.47 -3.80 -2.79
C VAL A 93 -11.49 -4.88 -2.46
N ASP A 94 -11.00 -6.05 -2.08
CA ASP A 94 -11.83 -7.11 -1.50
C ASP A 94 -12.26 -6.70 -0.08
N ILE A 95 -13.53 -6.35 0.08
CA ILE A 95 -14.07 -5.83 1.34
C ILE A 95 -13.92 -6.85 2.47
N THR A 96 -14.08 -8.15 2.19
CA THR A 96 -13.96 -9.18 3.22
C THR A 96 -12.53 -9.25 3.76
N LYS A 97 -11.53 -9.23 2.88
CA LYS A 97 -10.11 -9.20 3.28
C LYS A 97 -9.75 -7.90 3.98
N PHE A 98 -10.29 -6.78 3.49
CA PHE A 98 -10.07 -5.48 4.12
C PHE A 98 -10.66 -5.46 5.53
N SER A 99 -11.88 -5.95 5.75
CA SER A 99 -12.52 -6.03 7.06
C SER A 99 -11.70 -6.87 8.04
N PHE A 100 -11.23 -8.04 7.61
CA PHE A 100 -10.38 -8.89 8.46
C PHE A 100 -9.06 -8.22 8.86
N LEU A 101 -8.42 -7.50 7.93
CA LEU A 101 -7.23 -6.70 8.26
C LEU A 101 -7.59 -5.54 9.20
N PHE A 102 -8.73 -4.91 8.97
CA PHE A 102 -9.18 -3.76 9.74
C PHE A 102 -9.47 -4.12 11.20
N GLU A 103 -10.00 -5.32 11.46
CA GLU A 103 -10.15 -5.84 12.83
C GLU A 103 -8.79 -5.91 13.56
N GLN A 104 -7.74 -6.42 12.91
CA GLN A 104 -6.39 -6.44 13.48
C GLN A 104 -5.82 -5.03 13.71
N VAL A 105 -6.16 -4.08 12.83
CA VAL A 105 -5.77 -2.67 12.99
C VAL A 105 -6.45 -2.05 14.23
N LEU A 106 -7.70 -2.40 14.49
CA LEU A 106 -8.44 -1.91 15.66
C LEU A 106 -7.87 -2.45 16.99
N GLU A 107 -7.26 -3.63 17.00
CA GLU A 107 -6.63 -4.19 18.21
C GLU A 107 -5.38 -3.44 18.67
N VAL A 108 -4.73 -2.68 17.77
CA VAL A 108 -3.50 -1.93 18.05
C VAL A 108 -3.68 -0.41 18.10
N LEU A 109 -4.91 0.07 17.88
CA LEU A 109 -5.29 1.49 17.91
C LEU A 109 -5.54 2.02 19.33
#